data_AF-A0A9P0LCZ4-F1
#
_entry.id   AF-A0A9P0LCZ4-F1
#
_cell.length_a   1.000
_cell.length_b   1.000
_cell.length_c   1.000
_cell.angle_alpha   90.00
_cell.angle_beta   90.00
_cell.angle_gamma   90.00
#
_symmetry.space_group_name_H-M   'P 1'
#
loop_
_entity.id
_entity.type
_entity.pdbx_description
1 polymer ?
#
loop_
_entity_poly.entity_id
_entity_poly.type
_entity_poly.pdbx_seq_one_letter_code
_entity_poly.pdbx_strand_id
1 'polypeptide(L)'
;MENRVSASQIDELLDFLESHPSLAKGSVGLGGRSKETIERKWDELAICMNGHGTGATKNGQRWRRYWIDLKHRVKSRVAQYRQDVTGTGGGPANVESFSEIDRRIMALLGEAAIFGDTASSPIW
;
A
#
# COMPACT_ATOMS: atom_id res chain seq x y z
N MET A 1 24.92 -2.14 5.11
CA MET A 1 23.73 -2.38 5.94
C MET A 1 22.59 -1.59 5.32
N GLU A 2 21.52 -2.22 4.85
CA GLU A 2 20.33 -1.47 4.49
C GLU A 2 19.62 -1.08 5.79
N ASN A 3 19.56 0.22 6.08
CA ASN A 3 18.76 0.72 7.21
C ASN A 3 17.30 0.31 7.01
N ARG A 4 16.67 -0.16 8.09
CA ARG A 4 15.21 -0.39 8.11
C ARG A 4 14.51 0.95 7.89
N VAL A 5 13.44 0.90 7.10
CA VAL A 5 12.51 2.04 6.97
C VAL A 5 11.95 2.33 8.37
N SER A 6 12.09 3.57 8.84
CA SER A 6 11.58 3.98 10.15
C SER A 6 10.06 4.19 10.10
N ALA A 7 9.39 4.20 11.26
CA ALA A 7 7.96 4.49 11.33
C ALA A 7 7.63 5.86 10.70
N SER A 8 8.43 6.89 11.00
CA SER A 8 8.27 8.22 10.40
C SER A 8 8.36 8.22 8.87
N GLN A 9 9.28 7.44 8.29
CA GLN A 9 9.36 7.30 6.84
C GLN A 9 8.15 6.58 6.25
N ILE A 10 7.51 5.68 7.00
CA ILE A 10 6.26 5.05 6.59
C ILE A 10 5.11 6.07 6.64
N ASP A 11 5.03 6.88 7.68
CA ASP A 11 3.99 7.90 7.79
C ASP A 11 4.11 8.96 6.68
N GLU A 12 5.31 9.47 6.42
CA GLU A 12 5.54 10.41 5.31
C GLU A 12 5.22 9.78 3.94
N LEU A 13 5.56 8.51 3.74
CA LEU A 13 5.19 7.76 2.55
C LEU A 13 3.66 7.70 2.39
N LEU A 14 2.94 7.40 3.46
CA LEU A 14 1.48 7.32 3.44
C LEU A 14 0.84 8.69 3.19
N ASP A 15 1.29 9.75 3.87
CA ASP A 15 0.80 11.12 3.68
C ASP A 15 0.95 11.58 2.22
N PHE A 16 2.10 11.27 1.61
CA PHE A 16 2.36 11.60 0.22
C PHE A 16 1.44 10.81 -0.74
N LEU A 17 1.18 9.54 -0.45
CA LEU A 17 0.32 8.69 -1.27
C LEU A 17 -1.17 9.01 -1.10
N GLU A 18 -1.59 9.43 0.09
CA GLU A 18 -2.95 9.93 0.37
C GLU A 18 -3.22 11.21 -0.44
N SER A 19 -2.22 12.09 -0.56
CA SER A 19 -2.26 13.28 -1.41
C SER A 19 -2.17 12.96 -2.92
N HIS A 20 -1.75 11.74 -3.28
CA HIS A 20 -1.57 11.30 -4.66
C HIS A 20 -2.25 9.95 -4.97
N PRO A 21 -3.60 9.89 -4.98
CA PRO A 21 -4.34 8.64 -5.18
C PRO A 21 -3.99 7.88 -6.47
N SER A 22 -3.65 8.59 -7.54
CA SER A 22 -3.23 8.00 -8.83
C SER A 22 -1.89 7.26 -8.73
N LEU A 23 -0.97 7.77 -7.90
CA LEU A 23 0.32 7.14 -7.61
C LEU A 23 0.14 5.91 -6.71
N ALA A 24 -0.67 6.06 -5.67
CA ALA A 24 -1.08 5.05 -4.71
C ALA A 24 -1.66 3.79 -5.37
N LYS A 25 -2.70 4.00 -6.20
CA LYS A 25 -3.43 2.93 -6.88
C LYS A 25 -2.63 2.29 -8.01
N GLY A 26 -1.56 2.95 -8.48
CA GLY A 26 -0.77 2.48 -9.62
C GLY A 26 -1.56 2.49 -10.92
N SER A 27 -2.62 3.29 -11.00
CA SER A 27 -3.41 3.53 -12.21
C SER A 27 -2.56 4.33 -13.18
N VAL A 28 -1.73 3.62 -13.95
CA VAL A 28 -1.00 4.19 -15.08
C VAL A 28 -2.02 4.35 -16.20
N GLY A 29 -2.39 5.58 -16.55
CA GLY A 29 -3.07 5.81 -17.82
C GLY A 29 -2.22 5.22 -18.95
N LEU A 30 -2.84 4.61 -19.97
CA LEU A 30 -2.21 3.76 -21.00
C LEU A 30 -1.10 4.40 -21.88
N GLY A 31 -0.48 5.52 -21.48
CA GLY A 31 0.58 6.21 -22.21
C GLY A 31 1.92 6.28 -21.48
N GLY A 32 3.03 6.22 -22.24
CA GLY A 32 4.39 6.32 -21.71
C GLY A 32 4.68 7.60 -20.90
N ARG A 33 4.05 8.72 -21.26
CA ARG A 33 4.13 9.99 -20.50
C ARG A 33 3.59 9.87 -19.06
N SER A 34 2.58 9.02 -18.85
CA SER A 34 2.02 8.74 -17.53
C SER A 34 2.98 7.93 -16.67
N LYS A 35 3.75 7.02 -17.29
CA LYS A 35 4.76 6.20 -16.60
C LYS A 35 5.94 7.06 -16.13
N GLU A 36 6.48 7.91 -17.00
CA GLU A 36 7.58 8.82 -16.64
C GLU A 36 7.18 9.80 -15.53
N THR A 37 5.97 10.37 -15.61
CA THR A 37 5.44 11.26 -14.57
C THR A 37 5.35 10.56 -13.21
N ILE A 38 4.93 9.29 -13.20
CA ILE A 38 4.84 8.47 -11.98
C ILE A 38 6.23 8.18 -11.42
N GLU A 39 7.18 7.80 -12.27
CA GLU A 39 8.57 7.53 -11.84
C GLU A 39 9.21 8.79 -11.24
N ARG A 40 9.00 9.95 -11.87
CA ARG A 40 9.44 11.24 -11.34
C ARG A 40 8.83 11.55 -9.98
N LYS A 41 7.54 11.29 -9.76
CA LYS A 41 6.92 11.49 -8.43
C LYS A 41 7.52 10.59 -7.35
N TRP A 42 7.89 9.35 -7.70
CA TRP A 42 8.60 8.48 -6.78
C TRP A 42 10.01 8.98 -6.47
N ASP A 43 10.70 9.58 -7.45
CA ASP A 43 12.02 10.19 -7.22
C ASP A 43 11.93 11.48 -6.39
N GLU A 44 10.91 12.32 -6.59
CA GLU A 44 10.65 13.50 -5.75
C GLU A 44 10.40 13.11 -4.29
N LEU A 45 9.59 12.07 -4.08
CA LEU A 45 9.34 11.50 -2.77
C LEU A 45 10.64 10.94 -2.14
N ALA A 46 11.47 10.27 -2.93
CA ALA A 46 12.74 9.73 -2.48
C ALA A 46 13.69 10.85 -1.99
N ILE A 47 13.75 11.97 -2.72
CA ILE A 47 14.54 13.14 -2.32
C ILE A 47 14.05 13.71 -0.99
N CYS A 48 12.73 13.86 -0.83
CA CYS A 48 12.12 14.34 0.41
C CYS A 48 12.52 13.45 1.61
N MET A 49 12.27 12.14 1.51
CA MET A 49 12.56 11.20 2.60
C MET A 49 14.06 11.03 2.88
N ASN A 50 14.91 11.08 1.85
CA ASN A 50 16.36 10.97 2.02
C ASN A 50 16.95 12.24 2.66
N GLY A 51 16.31 13.40 2.48
CA GLY A 51 16.75 14.68 3.06
C GLY A 51 16.63 14.76 4.57
N HIS A 52 15.81 13.91 5.20
CA HIS A 52 15.57 13.92 6.64
C HIS A 52 16.74 13.30 7.44
N GLY A 53 17.71 12.65 6.79
CA GLY A 53 18.93 12.13 7.42
C GLY A 53 18.72 10.94 8.37
N THR A 54 17.48 10.49 8.57
CA THR A 54 17.11 9.38 9.45
C THR A 54 16.48 8.23 8.67
N GLY A 55 16.99 7.00 8.84
CA GLY A 55 16.38 5.78 8.29
C GLY A 55 16.99 5.28 6.99
N ALA A 56 16.15 4.73 6.11
CA ALA A 56 16.56 4.11 4.85
C ALA A 56 16.75 5.15 3.75
N THR A 57 17.93 5.18 3.12
CA THR A 57 18.15 5.95 1.90
C THR A 57 17.81 5.09 0.68
N LYS A 58 16.75 5.46 -0.05
CA LYS A 58 16.25 4.69 -1.20
C LYS A 58 15.93 5.62 -2.38
N ASN A 59 16.11 5.15 -3.61
CA ASN A 59 15.67 5.87 -4.80
C ASN A 59 14.17 5.62 -5.06
N GLY A 60 13.56 6.37 -5.99
CA GLY A 60 12.12 6.28 -6.24
C GLY A 60 11.66 4.87 -6.63
N GLN A 61 12.46 4.14 -7.40
CA GLN A 61 12.17 2.75 -7.76
C GLN A 61 12.10 1.82 -6.53
N ARG A 62 13.03 1.95 -5.58
CA ARG A 62 13.01 1.16 -4.34
C ARG A 62 11.82 1.55 -3.45
N TRP A 63 11.46 2.83 -3.37
CA TRP A 63 10.25 3.25 -2.65
C TRP A 63 8.98 2.72 -3.28
N ARG A 64 8.89 2.74 -4.61
CA ARG A 64 7.80 2.11 -5.36
C ARG A 64 7.71 0.61 -5.07
N ARG A 65 8.85 -0.10 -5.07
CA ARG A 65 8.88 -1.53 -4.75
C ARG A 65 8.42 -1.78 -3.32
N TYR A 66 8.94 -1.01 -2.37
CA TYR A 66 8.54 -1.07 -0.98
C TYR A 66 7.03 -0.89 -0.81
N TRP A 67 6.44 0.09 -1.50
CA TRP A 67 4.99 0.28 -1.53
C TRP A 67 4.23 -0.93 -2.08
N ILE A 68 4.71 -1.56 -3.15
CA ILE A 68 4.11 -2.78 -3.71
C ILE A 68 4.13 -3.92 -2.67
N ASP A 69 5.28 -4.13 -2.03
CA ASP A 69 5.45 -5.19 -1.03
C ASP A 69 4.56 -4.93 0.21
N LEU A 70 4.44 -3.67 0.63
CA LEU A 70 3.58 -3.24 1.73
C LEU A 70 2.10 -3.52 1.44
N LYS A 71 1.62 -3.18 0.24
CA LYS A 71 0.27 -3.53 -0.22
C LYS A 71 0.03 -5.04 -0.22
N HIS A 72 1.00 -5.80 -0.72
CA HIS A 72 0.88 -7.26 -0.79
C HIS A 72 0.77 -7.88 0.61
N ARG A 73 1.58 -7.41 1.57
CA ARG A 73 1.51 -7.83 2.96
C ARG A 73 0.14 -7.56 3.59
N VAL A 74 -0.41 -6.36 3.39
CA VAL A 74 -1.74 -6.00 3.91
C VAL A 74 -2.82 -6.87 3.27
N LYS A 75 -2.81 -7.03 1.95
CA LYS A 75 -3.78 -7.87 1.23
C LYS A 75 -3.74 -9.33 1.69
N SER A 76 -2.54 -9.88 1.86
CA SER A 76 -2.37 -11.25 2.36
C SER A 76 -2.93 -11.42 3.77
N ARG A 77 -2.70 -10.45 4.65
CA ARG A 77 -3.25 -10.45 6.02
C ARG A 77 -4.78 -10.37 6.02
N VAL A 78 -5.36 -9.53 5.15
CA VAL A 78 -6.82 -9.44 4.98
C VAL A 78 -7.39 -10.74 4.41
N ALA A 79 -6.73 -11.36 3.44
CA ALA A 79 -7.15 -12.64 2.87
C ALA A 79 -7.15 -13.77 3.93
N GLN A 80 -6.07 -13.85 4.74
CA GLN A 80 -5.99 -14.80 5.84
C GLN A 80 -7.10 -14.57 6.86
N TYR A 81 -7.32 -13.32 7.27
CA TYR A 81 -8.41 -12.95 8.18
C TYR A 81 -9.77 -13.45 7.65
N ARG A 82 -10.05 -13.28 6.36
CA ARG A 82 -11.31 -13.77 5.76
C ARG A 82 -11.44 -15.29 5.82
N GLN A 83 -10.36 -16.02 5.55
CA GLN A 83 -10.36 -17.49 5.63
C GLN A 83 -10.64 -17.94 7.07
N ASP A 84 -10.04 -17.28 8.05
CA ASP A 84 -10.24 -17.60 9.46
C ASP A 84 -11.70 -17.32 9.89
N VAL A 85 -12.27 -16.18 9.47
CA VAL A 85 -13.68 -15.80 9.77
C VAL A 85 -14.70 -16.68 9.05
N THR A 86 -14.43 -17.08 7.81
CA THR A 86 -15.39 -17.83 6.97
C THR A 86 -15.26 -19.35 7.16
N GLY A 87 -14.10 -19.83 7.63
CA GLY A 87 -13.68 -21.22 7.47
C GLY A 87 -13.99 -22.18 8.62
N THR A 88 -14.25 -21.75 9.86
CA THR A 88 -14.34 -22.74 10.96
C THR A 88 -15.37 -22.41 12.04
N GLY A 89 -16.18 -23.42 12.38
CA GLY A 89 -16.63 -23.59 13.75
C GLY A 89 -15.43 -23.88 14.64
N GLY A 90 -15.22 -23.04 15.66
CA GLY A 90 -14.28 -23.32 16.74
C GLY A 90 -13.12 -22.34 16.96
N GLY A 91 -13.35 -21.03 16.97
CA GLY A 91 -12.43 -20.07 17.60
C GLY A 91 -12.62 -18.63 17.14
N PRO A 92 -12.55 -17.62 18.03
CA PRO A 92 -12.71 -16.22 17.62
C PRO A 92 -11.55 -15.80 16.72
N ALA A 93 -11.89 -15.34 15.50
CA ALA A 93 -10.95 -14.64 14.64
C ALA A 93 -10.36 -13.45 15.42
N ASN A 94 -9.04 -13.29 15.39
CA ASN A 94 -8.37 -12.26 16.18
C ASN A 94 -8.48 -10.89 15.48
N VAL A 95 -9.69 -10.31 15.50
CA VAL A 95 -10.10 -9.07 14.79
C VAL A 95 -9.29 -7.84 15.21
N GLU A 96 -8.61 -7.86 16.36
CA GLU A 96 -7.87 -6.69 16.89
C GLU A 96 -6.54 -6.35 16.18
N SER A 97 -6.11 -7.12 15.19
CA SER A 97 -4.68 -7.21 14.84
C SER A 97 -4.17 -6.35 13.67
N PHE A 98 -4.94 -5.42 13.09
CA PHE A 98 -4.42 -4.51 12.05
C PHE A 98 -3.81 -3.26 12.67
N SER A 99 -2.57 -2.95 12.29
CA SER A 99 -1.89 -1.73 12.74
C SER A 99 -2.54 -0.48 12.10
N GLU A 100 -2.27 0.70 12.67
CA GLU A 100 -2.71 1.97 12.08
C GLU A 100 -2.25 2.13 10.62
N ILE A 101 -1.00 1.75 10.35
CA ILE A 101 -0.43 1.69 9.00
C ILE A 101 -1.26 0.79 8.08
N ASP A 102 -1.62 -0.42 8.54
CA ASP A 102 -2.45 -1.33 7.73
C ASP A 102 -3.81 -0.71 7.40
N ARG A 103 -4.44 -0.02 8.37
CA ARG A 103 -5.74 0.65 8.16
C ARG A 103 -5.65 1.79 7.15
N ARG A 104 -4.61 2.62 7.23
CA ARG A 104 -4.35 3.69 6.25
C ARG A 104 -4.16 3.14 4.84
N ILE A 105 -3.37 2.07 4.70
CA ILE A 105 -3.17 1.39 3.42
C ILE A 105 -4.49 0.83 2.89
N MET A 106 -5.31 0.23 3.75
CA MET A 106 -6.61 -0.29 3.35
C MET A 106 -7.54 0.84 2.85
N ALA A 107 -7.62 1.95 3.56
CA ALA A 107 -8.41 3.11 3.14
C ALA A 107 -7.96 3.66 1.77
N LEU A 108 -6.65 3.71 1.55
CA LEU A 108 -6.05 4.27 0.33
C LEU A 108 -6.22 3.36 -0.91
N LEU A 109 -6.21 2.04 -0.71
CA LEU A 109 -6.52 1.09 -1.79
C LEU A 109 -8.02 1.06 -2.12
N GLY A 110 -8.86 1.25 -1.10
CA GLY A 110 -10.29 1.07 -1.20
C GLY A 110 -10.70 -0.40 -1.20
N GLU A 111 -11.94 -0.64 -0.77
CA GLU A 111 -12.51 -1.97 -0.57
C GLU A 111 -12.38 -2.85 -1.82
N ALA A 112 -12.75 -2.37 -3.00
CA ALA A 112 -12.69 -3.14 -4.25
C ALA A 112 -11.28 -3.66 -4.60
N ALA A 113 -10.23 -2.90 -4.29
CA ALA A 113 -8.86 -3.32 -4.56
C ALA A 113 -8.32 -4.34 -3.56
N ILE A 114 -8.94 -4.42 -2.37
CA ILE A 114 -8.54 -5.33 -1.28
C ILE A 114 -9.35 -6.61 -1.33
N PHE A 115 -10.66 -6.50 -1.52
CA PHE A 115 -11.59 -7.61 -1.50
C PHE A 115 -11.72 -8.32 -2.85
N GLY A 116 -11.18 -7.72 -3.92
CA GLY A 116 -11.52 -8.10 -5.28
C GLY A 116 -12.96 -7.67 -5.59
N ASP A 117 -13.25 -7.41 -6.85
CA ASP A 117 -14.58 -7.02 -7.29
C ASP A 117 -15.61 -8.07 -6.83
N THR A 118 -16.36 -7.73 -5.78
CA THR A 118 -17.53 -8.47 -5.30
C THR A 118 -18.80 -7.78 -5.78
N ALA A 119 -18.69 -6.86 -6.75
CA ALA A 119 -19.85 -6.43 -7.52
C ALA A 119 -20.16 -7.53 -8.53
N SER A 120 -20.88 -8.52 -8.03
CA SER A 120 -21.85 -9.28 -8.79
C SER A 120 -22.48 -8.37 -9.86
N SER A 121 -22.23 -8.66 -11.13
CA SER A 121 -23.25 -8.37 -12.13
C SER A 121 -24.29 -9.47 -11.98
N PRO A 122 -25.55 -9.15 -11.61
CA PRO A 122 -26.61 -10.13 -11.55
C PRO A 122 -26.82 -10.72 -12.95
N ILE A 123 -26.93 -12.03 -12.99
CA ILE A 123 -27.54 -12.75 -14.10
C ILE A 123 -29.02 -12.32 -14.22
N TRP A 124 -29.37 -11.70 -15.34
CA TRP A 124 -30.68 -11.85 -16.00
C TRP A 124 -30.55 -11.46 -17.47
#